data_AF-A0A447S2I4-F1
#
_entry.id   AF-A0A447S2I4-F1
#
_cell.length_a   1.000
_cell.length_b   1.000
_cell.length_c   1.000
_cell.angle_alpha   90.00
_cell.angle_beta   90.00
_cell.angle_gamma   90.00
#
_symmetry.space_group_name_H-M   'P 1'
#
loop_
_entity.id
_entity.type
_entity.pdbx_description
1 polymer ?
#
loop_
_entity_poly.entity_id
_entity_poly.type
_entity_poly.pdbx_seq_one_letter_code
_entity_poly.pdbx_strand_id
1 'polypeptide(L)'
;MEYPSYPEAYADLANKRLDYVINVVISVNDLAKAKPKVFAKGLAVSGPGYMAWPIPKNSPQLLAYMTRFMNHMKETGKLAELQKKWFGETYDNLPTEAITSPEQFHKLAGL
;
A
#
# COMPACT_ATOMS: atom_id res chain seq x y z
N MET A 1 14.04 -9.97 -14.56
CA MET A 1 15.14 -9.52 -13.70
C MET A 1 14.54 -9.22 -12.34
N GLU A 2 15.15 -9.68 -11.27
CA GLU A 2 14.68 -9.44 -9.90
C GLU A 2 15.69 -8.52 -9.20
N TYR A 3 15.19 -7.56 -8.43
CA TYR A 3 16.00 -6.63 -7.66
C TYR A 3 15.80 -6.89 -6.16
N PRO A 4 16.86 -6.79 -5.35
CA PRO A 4 16.76 -6.96 -3.90
C PRO A 4 15.96 -5.83 -3.26
N SER A 5 15.97 -4.62 -3.84
CA SER A 5 15.17 -3.50 -3.36
C SER A 5 14.83 -2.49 -4.46
N TYR A 6 13.92 -1.56 -4.14
CA TYR A 6 13.46 -0.54 -5.09
C TYR A 6 14.52 0.48 -5.50
N PRO A 7 15.40 0.98 -4.60
CA PRO A 7 16.52 1.85 -4.98
C PRO A 7 17.34 1.37 -6.18
N GLU A 8 17.72 0.10 -6.24
CA GLU A 8 18.49 -0.44 -7.37
C GLU A 8 17.65 -0.49 -8.65
N ALA A 9 16.39 -0.92 -8.55
CA ALA A 9 15.47 -0.93 -9.69
C ALA A 9 15.26 0.48 -10.26
N TYR A 10 15.13 1.49 -9.40
CA TYR A 10 14.98 2.89 -9.82
C TYR A 10 16.26 3.49 -10.39
N ALA A 11 17.44 3.08 -9.90
CA ALA A 11 18.71 3.47 -10.49
C ALA A 11 18.83 2.93 -11.92
N ASP A 12 18.47 1.67 -12.14
CA ASP A 12 18.49 1.05 -13.47
C ASP A 12 17.44 1.65 -14.42
N LEU A 13 16.26 2.02 -13.90
CA LEU A 13 15.25 2.79 -14.65
C LEU A 13 15.80 4.16 -15.08
N ALA A 14 16.41 4.91 -14.16
CA ALA A 14 17.00 6.22 -14.47
C ALA A 14 18.14 6.12 -15.51
N ASN A 15 18.88 5.02 -15.48
CA ASN A 15 19.95 4.72 -16.44
C ASN A 15 19.44 4.05 -17.73
N LYS A 16 18.12 3.92 -17.92
CA LYS A 16 17.49 3.32 -19.11
C LYS A 16 17.88 1.86 -19.36
N ARG A 17 18.27 1.13 -18.30
CA ARG A 17 18.43 -0.34 -18.32
C ARG A 17 17.09 -1.06 -18.22
N LEU A 18 16.10 -0.39 -17.65
CA LEU A 18 14.70 -0.81 -17.60
C LEU A 18 13.82 0.24 -18.27
N ASP A 19 12.72 -0.21 -18.85
CA ASP A 19 11.66 0.69 -19.35
C ASP A 19 10.66 1.07 -18.25
N TYR A 20 10.40 0.15 -17.31
CA TYR A 20 9.42 0.33 -16.23
C TYR A 20 9.82 -0.39 -14.94
N VAL A 21 9.34 0.13 -13.81
CA VAL A 21 9.39 -0.53 -12.50
C VAL A 21 8.00 -0.48 -11.87
N ILE A 22 7.49 -1.63 -11.45
CA ILE A 22 6.18 -1.76 -10.79
C ILE A 22 6.37 -1.60 -9.29
N ASN A 23 5.56 -0.76 -8.66
CA ASN A 23 5.50 -0.59 -7.20
C ASN A 23 4.10 -0.11 -6.79
N VAL A 24 3.82 -0.07 -5.48
CA VAL A 24 2.59 0.50 -4.93
C VAL A 24 2.52 2.01 -5.18
N VAL A 25 1.29 2.51 -5.37
CA VAL A 25 1.02 3.88 -5.80
C VAL A 25 1.62 4.95 -4.89
N ILE A 26 1.68 4.69 -3.58
CA ILE A 26 2.24 5.60 -2.58
C ILE A 26 3.72 5.86 -2.87
N SER A 27 4.52 4.80 -3.00
CA SER A 27 5.96 4.88 -3.31
C SER A 27 6.22 5.55 -4.67
N VAL A 28 5.36 5.28 -5.67
CA VAL A 28 5.46 5.91 -6.99
C VAL A 28 5.18 7.41 -6.92
N ASN A 29 4.14 7.82 -6.19
CA ASN A 29 3.81 9.23 -5.99
C ASN A 29 4.96 9.97 -5.28
N ASP A 30 5.54 9.37 -4.23
CA ASP A 30 6.67 9.95 -3.51
C ASP A 30 7.91 10.11 -4.40
N LEU A 31 8.23 9.08 -5.20
CA LEU A 31 9.38 9.12 -6.12
C LEU A 31 9.21 10.19 -7.20
N ALA A 32 8.04 10.23 -7.85
CA ALA A 32 7.74 11.21 -8.89
C ALA A 32 7.73 12.64 -8.34
N LYS A 33 7.24 12.84 -7.11
CA LYS A 33 7.29 14.13 -6.42
C LYS A 33 8.72 14.55 -6.08
N ALA A 34 9.57 13.61 -5.63
CA ALA A 34 10.95 13.91 -5.24
C ALA A 34 11.86 14.19 -6.45
N LYS A 35 11.63 13.52 -7.58
CA LYS A 35 12.46 13.64 -8.80
C LYS A 35 11.62 13.73 -10.08
N PRO A 36 10.80 14.79 -10.24
CA PRO A 36 9.81 14.89 -11.34
C PRO A 36 10.44 15.01 -12.73
N LYS A 37 11.72 15.37 -12.83
CA LYS A 37 12.46 15.43 -14.10
C LYS A 37 13.05 14.09 -14.54
N VAL A 38 13.04 13.09 -13.66
CA VAL A 38 13.65 11.77 -13.89
C VAL A 38 12.57 10.70 -13.99
N PHE A 39 11.56 10.75 -13.11
CA PHE A 39 10.52 9.74 -13.02
C PHE A 39 9.16 10.33 -13.32
N ALA A 40 8.34 9.56 -14.05
CA ALA A 40 6.93 9.83 -14.25
C ALA A 40 6.11 8.63 -13.76
N LYS A 41 4.92 8.90 -13.25
CA LYS A 41 3.96 7.86 -12.87
C LYS A 41 3.40 7.20 -14.14
N GLY A 42 3.51 5.88 -14.20
CA GLY A 42 2.93 5.07 -15.27
C GLY A 42 1.45 4.73 -15.04
N LEU A 43 0.95 3.80 -15.86
CA LEU A 43 -0.40 3.27 -15.75
C LEU A 43 -0.52 2.26 -14.60
N ALA A 44 -1.74 2.12 -14.06
CA ALA A 44 -2.03 1.03 -13.13
C ALA A 44 -2.01 -0.31 -13.87
N VAL A 45 -1.28 -1.29 -13.32
CA VAL A 45 -1.13 -2.63 -13.88
C VAL A 45 -1.82 -3.72 -13.05
N SER A 46 -2.41 -3.35 -11.91
CA SER A 46 -3.17 -4.23 -11.03
C SER A 46 -4.41 -3.51 -10.50
N GLY A 47 -5.40 -4.29 -10.04
CA GLY A 47 -6.55 -3.79 -9.30
C GLY A 47 -6.20 -3.24 -7.92
N PRO A 48 -7.20 -2.69 -7.21
CA PRO A 48 -7.03 -2.21 -5.85
C PRO A 48 -6.68 -3.35 -4.89
N GLY A 49 -5.91 -3.02 -3.85
CA GLY A 49 -5.51 -3.96 -2.80
C GLY A 49 -5.43 -3.26 -1.45
N TYR A 50 -5.34 -4.04 -0.39
CA TYR A 50 -5.27 -3.55 0.98
C TYR A 50 -3.91 -3.84 1.59
N MET A 51 -3.26 -2.81 2.13
CA MET A 51 -2.07 -2.99 2.96
C MET A 51 -2.52 -3.37 4.38
N ALA A 52 -2.05 -4.52 4.87
CA ALA A 52 -2.44 -5.06 6.17
C ALA A 52 -1.23 -5.62 6.93
N TRP A 53 -1.36 -5.69 8.26
CA TRP A 53 -0.40 -6.39 9.10
C TRP A 53 -0.73 -7.89 9.12
N PRO A 54 0.19 -8.77 8.68
CA PRO A 54 -0.04 -10.20 8.74
C PRO A 54 -0.02 -10.67 10.20
N ILE A 55 -1.04 -11.42 10.60
CA ILE A 55 -1.16 -12.00 11.95
C ILE A 55 -1.07 -13.53 11.84
N PRO A 56 -0.31 -14.22 12.72
CA PRO A 56 -0.28 -15.67 12.75
C PRO A 56 -1.68 -16.28 12.91
N LYS A 57 -1.99 -17.32 12.12
CA LYS A 57 -3.30 -17.98 12.13
C LYS A 57 -3.68 -18.56 13.50
N ASN A 58 -2.69 -18.94 14.31
CA ASN A 58 -2.88 -19.49 15.65
C ASN A 58 -3.01 -18.41 16.74
N SER A 59 -3.15 -17.13 16.38
CA SER A 59 -3.18 -16.00 17.33
C SER A 59 -4.47 -15.16 17.20
N PRO A 60 -5.67 -15.74 17.41
CA PRO A 60 -6.93 -15.03 17.19
C PRO A 60 -7.13 -13.83 18.13
N GLN A 61 -6.58 -13.87 19.35
CA GLN A 61 -6.65 -12.73 20.28
C GLN A 61 -5.82 -11.54 19.78
N LEU A 62 -4.65 -11.81 19.18
CA LEU A 62 -3.82 -10.78 18.58
C LEU A 62 -4.52 -10.18 17.35
N LEU A 63 -5.16 -11.01 16.52
CA LEU A 63 -5.94 -10.54 15.39
C LEU A 63 -7.05 -9.59 15.86
N ALA A 64 -7.84 -10.01 16.85
CA ALA A 64 -8.92 -9.21 17.40
C ALA A 64 -8.42 -7.89 18.02
N TYR A 65 -7.27 -7.91 18.71
CA TYR A 65 -6.64 -6.70 19.24
C TYR A 65 -6.23 -5.74 18.11
N MET A 66 -5.51 -6.23 17.09
CA MET A 66 -5.04 -5.39 15.98
C MET A 66 -6.21 -4.81 15.17
N THR A 67 -7.26 -5.60 14.93
CA THR A 67 -8.49 -5.10 14.28
C THR A 67 -9.14 -3.98 15.08
N ARG A 68 -9.33 -4.15 16.41
CA ARG A 68 -9.89 -3.09 17.26
C ARG A 68 -9.00 -1.85 17.28
N PHE A 69 -7.69 -2.02 17.34
CA PHE A 69 -6.74 -0.91 17.30
C PHE A 69 -6.86 -0.11 15.99
N MET A 70 -6.89 -0.78 14.84
CA MET A 70 -7.03 -0.10 13.55
C MET A 70 -8.39 0.62 13.41
N ASN A 71 -9.47 0.00 13.90
CA ASN A 71 -10.79 0.65 13.94
C ASN A 71 -10.77 1.90 14.83
N HIS A 72 -10.17 1.81 16.02
CA HIS A 72 -10.00 2.97 16.91
C HIS A 72 -9.21 4.11 16.25
N MET A 73 -8.13 3.79 15.52
CA MET A 73 -7.35 4.77 14.75
C MET A 73 -8.17 5.44 13.65
N LYS A 74 -9.10 4.71 13.02
CA LYS A 74 -10.04 5.25 12.03
C LYS A 74 -11.09 6.14 12.70
N GLU A 75 -11.75 5.67 13.75
CA GLU A 75 -12.81 6.37 14.49
C GLU A 75 -12.33 7.70 15.07
N THR A 76 -11.10 7.74 15.59
CA THR A 76 -10.49 8.96 16.15
C THR A 76 -9.97 9.92 15.08
N GLY A 77 -10.02 9.56 13.79
CA GLY A 77 -9.44 10.33 12.70
C GLY A 77 -7.90 10.32 12.64
N LYS A 78 -7.24 9.64 13.58
CA LYS A 78 -5.76 9.64 13.67
C LYS A 78 -5.13 8.94 12.48
N LEU A 79 -5.77 7.91 11.94
CA LEU A 79 -5.31 7.24 10.72
C LEU A 79 -5.29 8.20 9.53
N ALA A 80 -6.35 9.00 9.35
CA ALA A 80 -6.45 9.98 8.27
C ALA A 80 -5.39 11.08 8.42
N GLU A 81 -5.14 11.57 9.65
CA GLU A 81 -4.07 12.53 9.92
C GLU A 81 -2.69 11.98 9.50
N LEU A 82 -2.39 10.73 9.85
CA LEU A 82 -1.14 10.07 9.50
C LEU A 82 -1.02 9.85 7.99
N GLN A 83 -2.08 9.37 7.33
CA GLN A 83 -2.11 9.21 5.88
C GLN A 83 -1.87 10.55 5.17
N LYS A 84 -2.54 11.62 5.61
CA LYS A 84 -2.34 12.95 5.02
C LYS A 84 -0.91 13.45 5.21
N LYS A 85 -0.33 13.23 6.39
CA LYS A 85 1.04 13.64 6.71
C LYS A 85 2.08 12.91 5.85
N TRP A 86 1.95 11.60 5.69
CA TRP A 86 2.98 10.77 5.06
C TRP A 86 2.73 10.49 3.57
N PHE A 87 1.48 10.39 3.14
CA PHE A 87 1.11 10.06 1.76
C PHE A 87 0.55 11.27 1.00
N GLY A 88 0.13 12.34 1.70
CA GLY A 88 -0.47 13.52 1.09
C GLY A 88 -1.96 13.37 0.75
N GLU A 89 -2.53 12.18 0.91
CA GLU A 89 -3.93 11.82 0.66
C GLU A 89 -4.48 10.91 1.77
N THR A 90 -5.79 10.71 1.81
CA THR A 90 -6.47 9.79 2.74
C THR A 90 -7.17 8.69 1.97
N TYR A 91 -7.40 7.55 2.63
CA TYR A 91 -8.13 6.42 2.07
C TYR A 91 -9.32 6.10 2.99
N ASP A 92 -10.51 6.54 2.61
CA ASP A 92 -11.67 6.51 3.51
C ASP A 92 -12.42 5.16 3.49
N ASN A 93 -12.37 4.46 2.34
CA ASN A 93 -13.06 3.19 2.10
C ASN A 93 -12.23 1.97 2.54
N LEU A 94 -11.58 2.05 3.70
CA LEU A 94 -10.85 0.91 4.27
C LEU A 94 -11.78 -0.04 5.04
N PRO A 95 -11.61 -1.37 4.89
CA PRO A 95 -12.38 -2.36 5.62
C PRO A 95 -12.14 -2.27 7.13
N THR A 96 -13.18 -2.54 7.91
CA THR A 96 -13.16 -2.52 9.39
C THR A 96 -13.10 -3.91 10.02
N GLU A 97 -13.02 -4.93 9.19
CA GLU A 97 -12.89 -6.34 9.59
C GLU A 97 -11.58 -6.90 9.06
N ALA A 98 -11.03 -7.88 9.77
CA ALA A 98 -9.87 -8.61 9.30
C ALA A 98 -10.20 -9.39 8.03
N ILE A 99 -9.27 -9.33 7.05
CA ILE A 99 -9.33 -10.17 5.86
C ILE A 99 -8.76 -11.55 6.23
N THR A 100 -9.61 -12.58 6.23
CA THR A 100 -9.23 -13.94 6.66
C THR A 100 -9.39 -15.00 5.57
N SER A 101 -10.00 -14.65 4.42
CA SER A 101 -10.13 -15.55 3.28
C SER A 101 -9.95 -14.84 1.92
N PRO A 102 -9.55 -15.57 0.85
CA PRO A 102 -9.49 -15.03 -0.50
C PRO A 102 -10.84 -14.53 -1.03
N GLU A 103 -11.93 -15.22 -0.72
CA GLU A 103 -13.29 -14.87 -1.18
C GLU A 103 -13.74 -13.54 -0.58
N GLN A 104 -13.45 -13.33 0.71
CA GLN A 104 -13.68 -12.05 1.38
C GLN A 104 -12.85 -10.94 0.71
N PHE A 105 -11.58 -11.21 0.40
CA PHE A 105 -10.72 -10.25 -0.29
C PHE A 105 -11.27 -9.88 -1.67
N HIS A 106 -11.64 -10.85 -2.51
CA HIS A 106 -12.18 -10.57 -3.85
C HIS A 106 -13.45 -9.71 -3.79
N LYS A 107 -14.37 -10.04 -2.88
CA LYS A 107 -15.57 -9.21 -2.65
C LYS A 107 -15.23 -7.78 -2.25
N LEU A 108 -14.25 -7.59 -1.35
CA LEU A 108 -13.82 -6.26 -0.91
C LEU A 108 -13.04 -5.50 -1.99
N ALA A 109 -12.31 -6.19 -2.85
CA ALA A 109 -11.50 -5.60 -3.92
C ALA A 109 -12.27 -5.39 -5.23
N GLY A 110 -13.51 -5.89 -5.32
CA GLY A 110 -14.31 -5.81 -6.55
C GLY A 110 -13.75 -6.70 -7.67
N LEU A 111 -13.19 -7.86 -7.30
CA LEU A 111 -12.60 -8.86 -8.19
C LEU A 111 -13.55 -10.04 -8.40
#